data_AF-A0A9D8W1A5-F1
#
_entry.id   AF-A0A9D8W1A5-F1
#
_cell.length_a   1.000
_cell.length_b   1.000
_cell.length_c   1.000
_cell.angle_alpha   90.00
_cell.angle_beta   90.00
_cell.angle_gamma   90.00
#
_symmetry.space_group_name_H-M   'P 1'
#
loop_
_entity.id
_entity.type
_entity.pdbx_description
1 polymer ?
#
loop_
_entity_poly.entity_id
_entity_poly.type
_entity_poly.pdbx_seq_one_letter_code
_entity_poly.pdbx_strand_id
1 'polypeptide(L)'
;MERRQNNRYTAAYDAEVRYHNGRKLKLPVLDISLGGCMVDARSWSIREGELLSVKLPSLSWAPAKLVWIEDGKAGIAFDEMLYEPTLEHLNSLSRMAA
;
A
#
# COMPACT_ATOMS: atom_id res chain seq x y z
N MET A 1 -18.55 3.88 12.09
CA MET A 1 -17.11 3.57 12.17
C MET A 1 -16.96 2.13 11.73
N GLU A 2 -16.71 1.90 10.45
CA GLU A 2 -16.67 0.54 9.90
C GLU A 2 -15.44 -0.18 10.44
N ARG A 3 -15.66 -1.31 11.12
CA ARG A 3 -14.61 -2.07 11.81
C ARG A 3 -13.67 -2.68 10.77
N ARG A 4 -12.37 -2.64 11.07
CA ARG A 4 -11.26 -3.28 10.31
C ARG A 4 -11.61 -4.76 10.03
N GLN A 5 -11.89 -5.13 8.78
CA GLN A 5 -12.31 -6.49 8.42
C GLN A 5 -11.16 -7.45 8.05
N ASN A 6 -10.02 -6.94 7.57
CA ASN A 6 -8.97 -7.79 7.00
C ASN A 6 -7.73 -7.90 7.91
N ASN A 7 -7.21 -9.12 8.05
CA ASN A 7 -5.94 -9.38 8.71
C ASN A 7 -4.80 -8.63 8.00
N ARG A 8 -3.90 -8.01 8.78
CA ARG A 8 -2.71 -7.31 8.29
C ARG A 8 -1.44 -8.09 8.61
N TYR A 9 -0.52 -8.12 7.66
CA TYR A 9 0.78 -8.75 7.77
C TYR A 9 1.88 -7.68 7.67
N THR A 10 2.91 -7.79 8.50
CA THR A 10 4.09 -6.93 8.41
C THR A 10 4.76 -7.08 7.05
N ALA A 11 5.06 -5.96 6.42
CA ALA A 11 5.76 -5.90 5.15
C ALA A 11 7.15 -5.29 5.33
N ALA A 12 8.12 -5.76 4.55
CA ALA A 12 9.50 -5.30 4.52
C ALA A 12 9.96 -5.15 3.05
N TYR A 13 9.18 -4.42 2.27
CA TYR A 13 9.46 -4.12 0.87
C TYR A 13 8.86 -2.77 0.50
N ASP A 14 9.18 -2.29 -0.70
CA ASP A 14 8.70 -1.01 -1.18
C ASP A 14 7.51 -1.15 -2.13
N ALA A 15 6.61 -0.17 -2.09
CA ALA A 15 5.62 0.08 -3.12
C ALA A 15 6.09 1.22 -4.04
N GLU A 16 5.83 1.11 -5.33
CA GLU A 16 5.84 2.27 -6.22
C GLU A 16 4.43 2.89 -6.22
N VAL A 17 4.36 4.21 -6.06
CA VAL A 17 3.12 4.99 -6.13
C VAL A 17 3.22 5.97 -7.29
N ARG A 18 2.13 6.10 -8.06
CA ARG A 18 2.04 6.97 -9.24
C ARG A 18 0.82 7.89 -9.11
N TYR A 19 1.06 9.18 -9.22
CA TYR A 19 0.01 10.20 -9.29
C TYR A 19 -0.64 10.24 -10.68
N HIS A 20 -1.82 10.87 -10.78
CA HIS A 20 -2.50 11.10 -12.06
C HIS A 20 -1.63 11.86 -13.08
N ASN A 21 -0.77 12.77 -12.59
CA ASN A 21 0.16 13.54 -13.42
C ASN A 21 1.41 12.74 -13.87
N GLY A 22 1.47 11.43 -13.59
CA GLY A 22 2.55 10.54 -13.97
C GLY A 22 3.77 10.55 -13.05
N ARG A 23 3.85 11.48 -12.08
CA ARG A 23 4.93 11.49 -11.08
C ARG A 23 4.91 10.19 -10.27
N LYS A 24 6.10 9.64 -10.01
CA LYS A 24 6.29 8.43 -9.22
C LYS A 24 7.11 8.69 -7.97
N LEU A 25 6.87 7.85 -6.97
CA LEU A 25 7.64 7.77 -5.73
C LEU A 25 7.67 6.32 -5.25
N LYS A 26 8.70 5.98 -4.49
CA LYS A 26 8.86 4.67 -3.87
C LYS A 26 8.75 4.85 -2.36
N LEU A 27 7.92 4.05 -1.70
CA LEU A 27 7.71 4.14 -0.24
C LEU A 27 7.84 2.76 0.41
N PRO A 28 8.47 2.67 1.60
CA PRO A 28 8.44 1.48 2.41
C PRO A 28 7.00 1.11 2.79
N VAL A 29 6.63 -0.14 2.55
CA VAL A 29 5.37 -0.72 3.02
C VAL A 29 5.62 -1.27 4.42
N LEU A 30 4.83 -0.82 5.39
CA LEU A 30 4.93 -1.20 6.80
C LEU A 30 4.05 -2.42 7.11
N ASP A 31 2.85 -2.44 6.52
CA ASP A 31 1.95 -3.59 6.58
C ASP A 31 1.04 -3.65 5.35
N ILE A 32 0.41 -4.81 5.15
CA ILE A 32 -0.51 -5.07 4.03
C ILE A 32 -1.66 -5.98 4.45
N SER A 33 -2.83 -5.78 3.85
CA SER A 33 -3.97 -6.69 3.87
C SER A 33 -4.55 -6.88 2.46
N LEU A 34 -5.62 -7.68 2.33
CA LEU A 34 -6.32 -7.82 1.05
C LEU A 34 -6.83 -6.48 0.51
N GLY A 35 -7.18 -5.53 1.38
CA GLY A 35 -7.83 -4.28 0.96
C GLY A 35 -6.90 -3.08 0.82
N GLY A 36 -5.63 -3.19 1.19
CA GLY A 36 -4.74 -2.04 1.18
C GLY A 36 -3.43 -2.26 1.91
N CYS A 37 -2.61 -1.22 1.97
CA CYS A 37 -1.35 -1.22 2.69
C CYS A 37 -1.16 0.06 3.51
N MET A 38 -0.28 -0.01 4.50
CA MET A 38 0.26 1.15 5.19
C MET A 38 1.68 1.39 4.71
N VAL A 39 2.04 2.65 4.47
CA VAL A 39 3.38 3.04 4.02
C VAL A 39 4.01 4.04 4.99
N ASP A 40 5.35 4.09 5.02
CA ASP A 40 6.08 5.22 5.60
C ASP A 40 5.90 6.42 4.66
N ALA A 41 5.37 7.51 5.20
CA ALA A 41 4.96 8.70 4.46
C ALA A 41 5.68 9.97 4.96
N ARG A 42 6.78 9.85 5.73
CA ARG A 42 7.47 11.03 6.30
C ARG A 42 7.93 12.05 5.25
N SER A 43 8.27 11.59 4.05
CA SER A 43 8.67 12.44 2.93
C SER A 43 7.56 12.68 1.90
N TRP A 44 6.33 12.25 2.19
CA TRP A 44 5.26 12.21 1.20
C TRP A 44 4.25 13.34 1.42
N SER A 45 4.29 14.35 0.56
CA SER A 45 3.28 15.41 0.53
C SER A 45 2.14 15.03 -0.42
N ILE A 46 1.02 14.59 0.17
CA ILE A 46 -0.21 14.20 -0.53
C ILE A 46 -1.42 14.52 0.36
N ARG A 47 -2.62 14.68 -0.23
CA ARG A 47 -3.87 14.93 0.49
C ARG A 47 -4.67 13.64 0.64
N GLU A 48 -5.35 13.49 1.77
CA GLU A 48 -6.37 12.46 1.94
C GLU A 48 -7.43 12.57 0.84
N GLY A 49 -7.90 11.41 0.35
CA GLY A 49 -8.87 11.33 -0.72
C GLY A 49 -8.27 11.28 -2.12
N GLU A 50 -6.98 11.57 -2.29
CA GLU A 50 -6.31 11.55 -3.60
C GLU A 50 -6.33 10.15 -4.23
N LEU A 51 -6.65 10.13 -5.52
CA LEU A 51 -6.60 8.93 -6.36
C LEU A 51 -5.19 8.76 -6.94
N LEU A 52 -4.69 7.54 -6.89
CA LEU A 52 -3.35 7.17 -7.33
C LEU A 52 -3.36 5.76 -7.91
N SER A 53 -2.24 5.34 -8.46
CA SER A 53 -1.99 3.92 -8.70
C SER A 53 -0.85 3.44 -7.82
N VAL A 54 -0.95 2.22 -7.34
CA VAL A 54 0.08 1.55 -6.55
C VAL A 54 0.58 0.33 -7.31
N LYS A 55 1.87 0.04 -7.20
CA LYS A 55 2.47 -1.19 -7.69
C LYS A 55 3.30 -1.80 -6.57
N LEU A 56 2.90 -3.01 -6.19
CA LEU A 56 3.58 -3.85 -5.22
C LEU A 56 4.58 -4.77 -5.95
N PRO A 57 5.54 -5.40 -5.23
CA PRO A 57 6.46 -6.34 -5.83
C PRO A 57 5.74 -7.42 -6.65
N SER A 58 6.27 -7.72 -7.83
CA SER A 58 5.73 -8.74 -8.75
C SER A 58 4.30 -8.51 -9.27
N LEU A 59 3.67 -7.37 -8.95
CA LEU A 59 2.33 -7.02 -9.41
C LEU A 59 2.34 -5.90 -10.47
N SER A 60 1.24 -5.81 -11.20
CA SER A 60 0.93 -4.70 -12.08
C SER A 60 0.48 -3.47 -11.28
N TRP A 61 0.43 -2.31 -11.94
CA TRP A 61 -0.17 -1.10 -11.36
C TRP A 61 -1.67 -1.31 -11.16
N ALA A 62 -2.16 -1.01 -9.95
CA ALA A 62 -3.57 -1.07 -9.59
C ALA A 62 -4.06 0.31 -9.12
N PRO A 63 -5.31 0.70 -9.46
CA PRO A 63 -5.93 1.89 -8.90
C PRO A 63 -6.07 1.79 -7.37
N ALA A 64 -5.90 2.92 -6.70
CA ALA A 64 -5.95 3.02 -5.26
C ALA A 64 -6.26 4.45 -4.80
N LYS A 65 -6.56 4.60 -3.51
CA LYS A 65 -6.90 5.88 -2.89
C LYS A 65 -6.14 6.06 -1.58
N LEU A 66 -5.64 7.28 -1.34
CA LEU A 66 -5.15 7.66 -0.03
C LEU A 66 -6.33 7.84 0.92
N VAL A 67 -6.41 7.03 1.98
CA VAL A 67 -7.56 7.05 2.92
C VAL A 67 -7.28 7.78 4.21
N TRP A 68 -6.02 7.95 4.58
CA TRP A 68 -5.58 8.79 5.69
C TRP A 68 -4.07 9.04 5.58
N ILE A 69 -3.60 10.13 6.18
CA ILE A 69 -2.18 10.41 6.39
C ILE A 69 -2.02 11.07 7.76
N GLU A 70 -1.24 10.45 8.63
CA GLU A 70 -1.08 10.86 10.03
C GLU A 70 0.27 10.35 10.56
N ASP A 71 0.96 11.16 11.36
CA ASP A 71 2.21 10.81 12.04
C ASP A 71 3.28 10.16 11.14
N GLY A 72 3.43 10.69 9.92
CA GLY A 72 4.40 10.19 8.94
C GLY A 72 4.09 8.80 8.42
N LYS A 73 2.86 8.32 8.58
CA LYS A 73 2.34 7.10 7.95
C LYS A 73 1.15 7.44 7.08
N ALA A 74 0.87 6.59 6.10
CA ALA A 74 -0.33 6.74 5.29
C ALA A 74 -0.97 5.40 4.98
N GLY A 75 -2.31 5.40 4.93
CA GLY A 75 -3.10 4.28 4.47
C GLY A 75 -3.47 4.45 3.02
N ILE A 76 -3.17 3.43 2.21
CA ILE A 76 -3.61 3.32 0.83
C ILE A 76 -4.62 2.18 0.75
N ALA A 77 -5.83 2.48 0.31
CA ALA A 77 -6.83 1.46 -0.02
C ALA A 77 -6.74 1.10 -1.49
N PHE A 78 -6.74 -0.20 -1.80
CA PHE A 78 -6.82 -0.67 -3.18
C PHE A 78 -8.27 -0.53 -3.66
N ASP A 79 -8.44 -0.21 -4.94
CA ASP A 79 -9.78 -0.12 -5.54
C ASP A 79 -10.44 -1.51 -5.63
N GLU A 80 -9.62 -2.53 -5.93
CA GLU A 80 -9.99 -3.95 -5.86
C GLU A 80 -9.17 -4.68 -4.80
N MET A 81 -9.79 -5.62 -4.09
CA MET A 81 -9.07 -6.47 -3.14
C MET A 81 -8.05 -7.36 -3.85
N LEU A 82 -6.91 -7.59 -3.20
CA LEU A 82 -6.01 -8.67 -3.58
C LEU A 82 -6.70 -10.02 -3.38
N TYR A 83 -6.35 -10.99 -4.21
CA TYR A 83 -6.62 -12.39 -3.94
C TYR A 83 -5.72 -12.91 -2.81
N GLU A 84 -6.21 -13.87 -2.03
CA GLU A 84 -5.47 -14.47 -0.91
C GLU A 84 -4.08 -15.01 -1.31
N PRO A 85 -3.92 -15.76 -2.43
CA PRO A 85 -2.59 -16.23 -2.85
C PRO A 85 -1.62 -15.10 -3.16
N THR A 86 -2.13 -13.96 -3.65
CA THR A 86 -1.31 -12.77 -3.90
C THR A 86 -0.79 -12.19 -2.59
N LEU A 87 -1.66 -12.09 -1.57
CA LEU A 87 -1.25 -11.61 -0.25
C LEU A 87 -0.26 -12.57 0.43
N GLU A 88 -0.46 -13.88 0.29
CA GLU A 88 0.47 -14.91 0.77
C GLU A 88 1.85 -14.79 0.11
N HIS A 89 1.89 -14.59 -1.21
CA HIS A 89 3.14 -14.38 -1.93
C HIS A 89 3.87 -13.14 -1.42
N LEU A 90 3.19 -12.01 -1.29
CA LEU A 90 3.77 -10.76 -0.77
C LEU A 90 4.29 -10.93 0.67
N ASN A 91 3.56 -11.63 1.53
CA ASN A 91 4.00 -11.95 2.89
C ASN A 91 5.27 -12.81 2.90
N SER A 92 5.40 -13.75 1.94
CA SER A 92 6.63 -14.56 1.81
C SER A 92 7.85 -13.72 1.45
N LEU A 93 7.69 -12.68 0.62
CA LEU A 93 8.78 -11.76 0.26
C LEU A 93 9.30 -10.99 1.48
N SER A 94 8.40 -10.56 2.35
CA SER A 94 8.73 -9.86 3.61
C SER A 94 9.66 -10.70 4.50
N ARG A 95 9.41 -12.01 4.60
CA ARG A 95 10.19 -12.93 5.44
C ARG A 95 11.58 -13.27 4.90
N MET A 96 11.79 -13.12 3.59
CA MET A 96 13.11 -13.35 2.97
C MET A 96 14.03 -12.14 3.05
N ALA A 97 13.46 -10.95 3.27
CA ALA A 97 14.21 -9.69 3.38
C ALA A 97 14.69 -9.36 4.81
N ALA A 98 14.20 -10.10 5.81
CA ALA A 98 14.56 -9.98 7.22
C ALA A 98 15.66 -10.98 7.61
#